data_AF-A0A125Y6P2-F1
#
_entry.id   AF-A0A125Y6P2-F1
#
_cell.length_a   1.000
_cell.length_b   1.000
_cell.length_c   1.000
_cell.angle_alpha   90.00
_cell.angle_beta   90.00
_cell.angle_gamma   90.00
#
_symmetry.space_group_name_H-M   'P 1'
#
loop_
_entity.id
_entity.type
_entity.pdbx_description
1 polymer ?
#
loop_
_entity_poly.entity_id
_entity_poly.type
_entity_poly.pdbx_seq_one_letter_code
_entity_poly.pdbx_strand_id
1 'polypeptide(L)' 'MSQHLVEIRSAILFAEYLQSLGVQRHELDREQEIYLQDRHLATVQCIQGELRFYLRASALARS' A
#
# COMPACT_ATOMS: atom_id res chain seq x y z
N MET A 1 12.28 -5.81 12.65
CA MET A 1 11.35 -6.95 12.59
C MET A 1 10.67 -6.92 11.23
N SER A 2 10.83 -7.99 10.44
CA SER A 2 10.38 -8.10 9.06
C SER A 2 8.89 -7.77 8.95
N GLN A 3 8.58 -6.57 8.46
CA GLN A 3 7.21 -6.17 8.21
C GLN A 3 6.75 -7.01 7.00
N HIS A 4 5.81 -7.93 7.22
CA HIS A 4 5.30 -8.78 6.16
C HIS A 4 4.56 -7.90 5.14
N LEU A 5 5.22 -7.64 4.01
CA LEU A 5 4.68 -6.88 2.89
C LEU A 5 4.25 -7.86 1.79
N VAL A 6 3.08 -7.60 1.21
CA VAL A 6 2.50 -8.35 0.11
C VAL A 6 2.48 -7.43 -1.11
N GLU A 7 3.17 -7.83 -2.17
CA GLU A 7 3.19 -7.09 -3.43
C GLU A 7 1.84 -7.21 -4.14
N ILE A 8 1.28 -6.08 -4.55
CA ILE A 8 0.10 -5.99 -5.39
C ILE A 8 0.53 -5.52 -6.77
N ARG A 9 0.54 -6.43 -7.74
CA ARG A 9 1.01 -6.20 -9.11
C ARG A 9 0.05 -5.39 -10.00
N SER A 10 -0.94 -4.75 -9.41
CA SER A 10 -1.90 -3.88 -10.09
C SER A 10 -2.09 -2.60 -9.29
N ALA A 11 -1.69 -1.47 -9.89
CA ALA A 11 -1.88 -0.16 -9.30
C ALA A 11 -3.36 0.15 -9.03
N ILE A 12 -4.25 -0.32 -9.91
CA ILE A 12 -5.70 -0.15 -9.78
C ILE A 12 -6.21 -0.91 -8.56
N LEU A 13 -5.90 -2.21 -8.45
CA LEU A 13 -6.34 -3.03 -7.30
C LEU A 13 -5.77 -2.50 -5.98
N PHE A 14 -4.53 -2.01 -6.00
CA PHE A 14 -3.92 -1.39 -4.84
C PHE A 14 -4.68 -0.12 -4.42
N ALA A 15 -5.01 0.77 -5.36
CA ALA A 15 -5.79 1.99 -5.10
C ALA A 15 -7.20 1.67 -4.59
N GLU A 16 -7.90 0.72 -5.21
CA GLU A 16 -9.23 0.28 -4.81
C GLU A 16 -9.22 -0.30 -3.39
N TYR A 17 -8.21 -1.11 -3.06
CA TYR A 17 -8.08 -1.67 -1.72
C TYR A 17 -7.85 -0.58 -0.67
N LEU A 18 -6.96 0.39 -0.93
CA LEU A 18 -6.76 1.53 -0.04
C LEU A 18 -8.07 2.32 0.18
N GLN A 19 -8.83 2.57 -0.89
CA GLN A 19 -10.13 3.23 -0.77
C GLN A 19 -11.11 2.41 0.08
N SER A 20 -11.14 1.08 -0.06
CA SER A 20 -11.99 0.21 0.76
C SER A 20 -11.63 0.27 2.25
N LEU A 21 -10.37 0.59 2.58
CA LEU A 21 -9.90 0.79 3.95
C LEU A 21 -10.16 2.22 4.47
N GLY A 22 -10.78 3.10 3.67
CA GLY A 22 -11.05 4.49 4.04
C GLY A 22 -9.86 5.43 3.85
N VAL A 23 -8.81 4.98 3.15
CA VAL A 23 -7.72 5.85 2.72
C VAL A 23 -8.23 6.72 1.57
N GLN A 24 -8.16 8.05 1.74
CA GLN A 24 -8.56 8.98 0.68
C GLN A 24 -7.65 8.84 -0.55
N ARG A 25 -8.05 9.42 -1.69
CA ARG A 25 -7.27 9.34 -2.94
C ARG A 25 -5.82 9.77 -2.70
N HIS A 26 -4.90 8.81 -2.76
CA HIS A 26 -3.46 9.05 -2.79
C HIS A 26 -2.97 9.03 -4.24
N GLU A 27 -2.12 9.99 -4.59
CA GLU A 27 -1.34 9.95 -5.83
C GLU A 27 -0.31 8.83 -5.70
N LEU A 28 -0.39 7.79 -6.53
CA LEU A 28 0.46 6.59 -6.48
C LEU A 28 1.67 6.68 -7.44
N ASP A 29 2.04 7.89 -7.83
CA ASP A 29 3.05 8.21 -8.83
C ASP A 29 4.45 8.42 -8.24
N ARG A 30 4.58 8.34 -6.91
CA ARG A 30 5.84 8.52 -6.19
C ARG A 30 5.99 7.54 -5.04
N GLU A 31 7.24 7.38 -4.60
CA GLU A 31 7.55 6.65 -3.38
C GLU A 31 6.90 7.32 -2.18
N GLN A 32 6.23 6.52 -1.34
CA GLN A 32 5.60 6.99 -0.11
C GLN A 32 5.23 5.84 0.80
N GLU A 33 5.06 6.15 2.07
CA GLU A 33 4.40 5.29 3.05
C GLU A 33 2.97 5.81 3.29
N ILE A 34 2.03 4.87 3.42
CA ILE A 34 0.60 5.16 3.55
C ILE A 34 0.14 4.68 4.92
N TYR A 35 -0.41 5.60 5.69
CA TYR A 35 -0.88 5.40 7.05
C TYR A 35 -2.37 5.71 7.16
N LEU A 36 -3.06 5.00 8.05
CA LEU A 36 -4.43 5.31 8.46
C LEU A 36 -4.49 5.26 9.99
N GLN A 37 -4.86 6.39 10.63
CA GLN A 37 -4.92 6.49 12.09
C GLN A 37 -3.62 5.99 12.76
N ASP A 38 -2.47 6.49 12.30
CA ASP A 38 -1.11 6.12 12.73
C ASP A 38 -0.69 4.67 12.47
N ARG A 39 -1.55 3.88 11.81
CA ARG A 39 -1.22 2.51 11.40
C ARG A 39 -0.66 2.50 9.99
N HIS A 40 0.59 2.05 9.83
CA HIS A 40 1.16 1.79 8.51
C HIS A 40 0.36 0.68 7.80
N LEU A 41 -0.24 1.03 6.67
CA LEU A 41 -1.06 0.14 5.86
C LEU A 41 -0.31 -0.37 4.62
N ALA A 42 0.41 0.51 3.95
CA ALA A 42 0.97 0.21 2.64
C ALA A 42 2.19 1.09 2.34
N THR A 43 3.01 0.65 1.39
CA THR A 43 4.13 1.45 0.88
C THR A 43 4.19 1.34 -0.65
N VAL A 44 4.57 2.44 -1.29
CA VAL A 44 4.93 2.52 -2.69
C VAL A 44 6.43 2.72 -2.75
N GLN A 45 7.14 1.86 -3.49
CA GLN A 45 8.60 1.90 -3.63
C GLN A 45 8.99 1.93 -5.09
N CYS A 46 10.06 2.65 -5.42
CA CYS A 46 10.67 2.66 -6.73
C CYS A 46 11.85 1.69 -6.73
N ILE A 47 11.70 0.57 -7.43
CA ILE A 47 12.72 -0.47 -7.52
C ILE A 47 13.14 -0.55 -8.98
N GLN A 48 14.41 -0.22 -9.25
CA GLN A 48 14.97 -0.19 -10.61
C GLN A 48 14.20 0.74 -11.58
N GLY A 49 13.62 1.84 -11.07
CA GLY A 49 12.83 2.78 -11.86
C GLY A 49 11.36 2.40 -12.02
N GLU A 50 10.92 1.26 -11.47
CA GLU A 50 9.53 0.82 -11.49
C GLU A 50 8.87 1.03 -10.13
N LEU A 51 7.67 1.61 -10.14
CA LEU A 51 6.85 1.72 -8.93
C LEU A 51 6.23 0.36 -8.61
N ARG A 52 6.43 -0.07 -7.35
CA ARG A 52 5.90 -1.29 -6.77
C ARG A 52 5.05 -0.98 -5.56
N PHE A 53 3.94 -1.69 -5.44
CA PHE A 53 2.90 -1.42 -4.47
C PHE A 53 2.82 -2.56 -3.47
N TYR A 54 2.90 -2.24 -2.19
CA TYR A 54 2.94 -3.25 -1.14
C TYR A 54 1.93 -2.95 -0.04
N LEU A 55 1.14 -3.96 0.33
CA LEU A 55 0.27 -3.91 1.49
C LEU A 55 0.95 -4.59 2.67
N ARG A 56 0.78 -4.05 3.87
CA ARG A 56 1.14 -4.76 5.09
C ARG A 56 0.17 -5.93 5.28
N ALA A 57 0.68 -7.14 5.53
CA ALA A 57 -0.16 -8.34 5.73
C ALA A 57 -1.21 -8.15 6.84
N SER A 58 -0.88 -7.35 7.87
CA SER A 58 -1.83 -7.02 8.92
C SER A 58 -3.05 -6.21 8.46
N ALA A 59 -2.96 -5.51 7.32
CA ALA A 59 -4.08 -4.82 6.70
C ALA A 59 -5.05 -5.84 6.06
N LEU A 60 -4.51 -6.90 5.46
CA LEU A 60 -5.29 -7.99 4.84
C LEU A 60 -6.05 -8.85 5.85
N ALA A 61 -5.59 -8.92 7.10
CA ALA A 61 -6.18 -9.75 8.14
C ALA A 61 -7.49 -9.20 8.74
N ARG A 62 -7.96 -8.02 8.32
CA ARG A 62 -9.29 -7.51 8.67
C ARG A 62 -10.29 -7.91 7.57
N SER A 63 -10.98 -9.03 7.81
CA SER A 63 -12.24 -9.41 7.16
C SER A 63 -13.39 -9.17 8.11
#